data_AF-A0A3D5FHA0-F1
#
_entry.id   AF-A0A3D5FHA0-F1
#
_cell.length_a   1.000
_cell.length_b   1.000
_cell.length_c   1.000
_cell.angle_alpha   90.00
_cell.angle_beta   90.00
_cell.angle_gamma   90.00
#
_symmetry.space_group_name_H-M   'P 1'
#
loop_
_entity.id
_entity.type
_entity.pdbx_description
1 polymer ?
#
loop_
_entity_poly.entity_id
_entity_poly.type
_entity_poly.pdbx_seq_one_letter_code
_entity_poly.pdbx_strand_id
1 'polypeptide(L)'
;MKKIVWDSGKFSVGHVELDNQHQQLVEIINSCIELSRLPDHSAVSMMKCLIKMNNYAQLHFRCEEKILREMGYPLVNDHLELHAEYARKMETLLQSADQDDLREKIYEFLMQWFDQHILKEDMKYKPHMMDKEV
;
A
#
# COMPACT_ATOMS: atom_id res chain seq x y z
N MET A 1 0.75 -8.39 16.77
CA MET A 1 -0.26 -8.79 15.75
C MET A 1 0.29 -9.86 14.84
N LYS A 2 -0.56 -10.68 14.21
CA LYS A 2 -0.15 -11.69 13.24
C LYS A 2 0.18 -11.06 11.89
N LYS A 3 1.05 -11.73 11.11
CA LYS A 3 1.35 -11.45 9.71
C LYS A 3 0.05 -11.29 8.91
N ILE A 4 -0.01 -10.32 8.00
CA ILE A 4 -1.10 -10.20 7.03
C ILE A 4 -1.02 -11.40 6.09
N VAL A 5 -2.08 -12.20 6.03
CA VAL A 5 -2.20 -13.34 5.12
C VAL A 5 -3.16 -12.95 4.01
N TRP A 6 -2.71 -13.05 2.77
CA TRP A 6 -3.56 -12.75 1.62
C TRP A 6 -4.77 -13.68 1.59
N ASP A 7 -5.97 -13.10 1.59
CA ASP A 7 -7.25 -13.79 1.48
C ASP A 7 -7.92 -13.33 0.19
N SER A 8 -7.82 -14.13 -0.87
CA SER A 8 -8.36 -13.77 -2.19
C SER A 8 -9.87 -13.52 -2.17
N GLY A 9 -10.61 -14.16 -1.26
CA GLY A 9 -12.05 -13.93 -1.11
C GLY A 9 -12.38 -12.53 -0.58
N LYS A 10 -11.44 -11.89 0.12
CA LYS A 10 -11.65 -10.57 0.76
C LYS A 10 -10.87 -9.45 0.10
N PHE A 11 -9.67 -9.71 -0.39
CA PHE A 11 -8.70 -8.68 -0.78
C PHE A 11 -8.55 -8.55 -2.30
N SER A 12 -9.12 -9.46 -3.08
CA SER A 12 -9.11 -9.35 -4.53
C SER A 12 -10.05 -8.25 -5.00
N VAL A 13 -9.55 -7.37 -5.87
CA VAL A 13 -10.31 -6.36 -6.59
C VAL A 13 -10.87 -6.86 -7.93
N GLY A 14 -10.67 -8.15 -8.23
CA GLY A 14 -11.17 -8.77 -9.46
C GLY A 14 -10.30 -8.51 -10.70
N HIS A 15 -9.10 -7.95 -10.52
CA HIS A 15 -8.15 -7.71 -11.61
C HIS A 15 -6.80 -8.38 -11.29
N VAL A 16 -6.43 -9.41 -12.05
CA VAL A 16 -5.27 -10.29 -11.75
C VAL A 16 -3.98 -9.50 -11.57
N GLU A 17 -3.72 -8.48 -12.39
CA GLU A 17 -2.50 -7.68 -12.27
C GLU A 17 -2.47 -6.87 -10.95
N LEU A 18 -3.60 -6.28 -10.55
CA LEU A 18 -3.70 -5.49 -9.31
C LEU A 18 -3.64 -6.40 -8.09
N ASP A 19 -4.30 -7.55 -8.13
CA ASP A 19 -4.24 -8.55 -7.06
C ASP A 19 -2.82 -9.07 -6.83
N ASN A 20 -2.04 -9.25 -7.91
CA ASN A 20 -0.63 -9.63 -7.79
C ASN A 20 0.20 -8.50 -7.17
N GLN A 21 -0.06 -7.25 -7.53
CA GLN A 21 0.61 -6.09 -6.93
C GLN A 21 0.24 -5.92 -5.44
N HIS A 22 -1.03 -6.11 -5.07
CA HIS A 22 -1.47 -6.07 -3.67
C HIS A 22 -0.79 -7.16 -2.83
N GLN A 23 -0.64 -8.38 -3.36
CA GLN A 23 0.08 -9.45 -2.69
C GLN A 23 1.55 -9.06 -2.42
N GLN A 24 2.22 -8.46 -3.40
CA GLN A 24 3.59 -7.98 -3.23
C GLN A 24 3.68 -6.82 -2.22
N LEU A 25 2.72 -5.89 -2.20
CA LEU A 25 2.62 -4.84 -1.17
C LEU A 25 2.48 -5.47 0.22
N VAL A 26 1.61 -6.47 0.37
CA VAL A 26 1.42 -7.22 1.63
C VAL A 26 2.71 -7.91 2.08
N GLU A 27 3.47 -8.50 1.16
CA GLU A 27 4.77 -9.11 1.46
C GLU A 27 5.79 -8.07 1.95
N ILE A 28 5.83 -6.90 1.33
CA ILE A 28 6.70 -5.80 1.74
C ILE A 28 6.28 -5.27 3.12
N ILE A 29 4.98 -5.01 3.33
CA ILE A 29 4.44 -4.56 4.62
C ILE A 29 4.80 -5.55 5.72
N ASN A 30 4.55 -6.85 5.51
CA ASN A 30 4.92 -7.88 6.46
C ASN A 30 6.42 -7.87 6.76
N SER A 31 7.28 -7.69 5.74
CA SER A 31 8.73 -7.61 5.93
C SER A 31 9.12 -6.39 6.79
N CYS A 32 8.47 -5.24 6.58
CA CYS A 32 8.71 -4.05 7.40
C CYS A 32 8.24 -4.22 8.84
N ILE A 33 7.11 -4.90 9.05
CA ILE A 33 6.58 -5.21 10.39
C ILE A 33 7.48 -6.18 11.14
N GLU A 34 8.01 -7.22 10.47
CA GLU A 34 8.93 -8.15 11.14
C GLU A 34 10.25 -7.48 11.48
N LEU A 35 10.78 -6.64 10.59
CA LEU A 35 11.96 -5.82 10.86
C LEU A 35 11.72 -4.85 12.04
N SER A 36 10.52 -4.28 12.12
CA SER A 36 10.10 -3.39 13.22
C SER A 36 9.87 -4.13 14.55
N ARG A 37 10.10 -5.45 14.63
CA ARG A 37 10.05 -6.21 15.89
C ARG A 37 11.41 -6.68 16.37
N LEU A 38 12.42 -6.67 15.50
CA LEU A 38 13.75 -7.10 15.89
C LEU A 38 14.33 -6.13 16.94
N PRO A 39 14.91 -6.64 18.04
CA PRO A 39 15.51 -5.80 19.09
C PRO A 39 16.67 -4.95 18.53
N ASP A 40 17.51 -5.53 17.67
CA ASP A 40 18.71 -4.88 17.11
C ASP A 40 18.50 -4.27 15.71
N HIS A 41 17.27 -3.92 15.35
CA HIS A 41 17.02 -3.22 14.09
C HIS A 41 17.79 -1.88 14.04
N SER A 42 18.41 -1.58 12.90
CA SER A 42 19.01 -0.27 12.66
C SER A 42 17.99 0.67 11.99
N ALA A 43 18.09 1.97 12.26
CA ALA A 43 17.36 3.00 11.53
C ALA A 43 17.57 2.87 10.01
N VAL A 44 18.78 2.48 9.59
CA VAL A 44 19.14 2.21 8.19
C VAL A 44 18.28 1.08 7.60
N SER A 45 18.08 -0.01 8.33
CA SER A 45 17.25 -1.13 7.86
C SER A 45 15.79 -0.69 7.69
N MET A 46 15.26 0.08 8.65
CA MET A 46 13.89 0.61 8.56
C MET A 46 13.73 1.55 7.36
N MET A 47 14.70 2.44 7.15
CA MET A 47 14.74 3.35 6.00
C MET A 47 14.74 2.57 4.68
N LYS A 48 15.55 1.51 4.56
CA LYS A 48 15.54 0.64 3.38
C LYS A 48 14.17 -0.01 3.15
N CYS A 49 13.45 -0.37 4.21
CA CYS A 49 12.12 -0.94 4.07
C CYS A 49 11.10 0.08 3.56
N LEU A 50 11.12 1.31 4.10
CA LEU A 50 10.29 2.40 3.61
C LEU A 50 10.59 2.76 2.15
N ILE A 51 11.86 2.81 1.76
CA ILE A 51 12.24 3.07 0.36
C ILE A 51 11.70 1.96 -0.55
N LYS A 52 11.85 0.69 -0.15
CA LYS A 52 11.30 -0.45 -0.91
C LYS A 52 9.77 -0.33 -1.04
N MET A 53 9.09 0.00 0.06
CA MET A 53 7.65 0.19 0.10
C MET A 53 7.20 1.34 -0.81
N ASN A 54 7.86 2.50 -0.72
CA ASN A 54 7.55 3.66 -1.55
C ASN A 54 7.73 3.34 -3.04
N ASN A 55 8.86 2.74 -3.41
CA ASN A 55 9.14 2.40 -4.81
C ASN A 55 8.08 1.47 -5.40
N TYR A 56 7.65 0.46 -4.62
CA TYR A 56 6.66 -0.49 -5.09
C TYR A 56 5.24 0.11 -5.11
N ALA A 57 4.86 0.91 -4.11
CA ALA A 57 3.60 1.65 -4.11
C ALA A 57 3.48 2.59 -5.32
N GLN A 58 4.54 3.34 -5.65
CA GLN A 58 4.55 4.22 -6.82
C GLN A 58 4.41 3.45 -8.14
N LEU A 59 4.97 2.24 -8.24
CA LEU A 59 4.76 1.36 -9.40
C LEU A 59 3.28 0.94 -9.49
N HIS A 60 2.73 0.49 -8.37
CA HIS A 60 1.34 0.04 -8.25
C HIS A 60 0.35 1.16 -8.62
N PHE A 61 0.49 2.35 -8.02
CA PHE A 61 -0.36 3.50 -8.31
C PHE A 61 -0.39 3.86 -9.79
N ARG A 62 0.76 3.86 -10.47
CA ARG A 62 0.79 4.15 -11.92
C ARG A 62 0.02 3.11 -12.74
N CYS A 63 0.07 1.83 -12.36
CA CYS A 63 -0.68 0.76 -13.01
C CYS A 63 -2.18 0.93 -12.74
N GLU A 64 -2.54 1.09 -11.48
CA GLU A 64 -3.92 1.25 -11.03
C GLU A 64 -4.59 2.48 -11.65
N GLU A 65 -3.97 3.67 -11.57
CA GLU A 65 -4.50 4.90 -12.14
C GLU A 65 -4.73 4.78 -13.65
N LYS A 66 -3.84 4.08 -14.35
CA LYS A 66 -4.02 3.79 -15.78
C LYS A 66 -5.28 2.95 -16.00
N ILE A 67 -5.43 1.86 -15.26
CA ILE A 67 -6.60 0.97 -15.35
C ILE A 67 -7.89 1.73 -15.02
N LEU A 68 -7.91 2.49 -13.92
CA LEU A 68 -9.05 3.30 -13.48
C LEU A 68 -9.48 4.34 -14.52
N ARG A 69 -8.52 4.96 -15.23
CA ARG A 69 -8.81 5.88 -16.33
C ARG A 69 -9.36 5.14 -17.56
N GLU A 70 -8.77 4.02 -17.95
CA GLU A 70 -9.19 3.23 -19.11
C GLU A 70 -10.57 2.58 -18.96
N MET A 71 -11.00 2.34 -17.72
CA MET A 71 -12.35 1.87 -17.41
C MET A 71 -13.35 3.00 -17.15
N GLY A 72 -12.91 4.25 -17.09
CA GLY A 72 -13.78 5.40 -16.82
C GLY A 72 -14.34 5.39 -15.38
N TYR A 73 -13.55 4.96 -14.40
CA TYR A 73 -13.99 4.93 -13.00
C TYR A 73 -14.37 6.35 -12.52
N PRO A 74 -15.62 6.57 -12.04
CA PRO A 74 -16.14 7.92 -11.78
C PRO A 74 -15.40 8.67 -10.66
N LEU A 75 -14.79 7.95 -9.72
CA LEU A 75 -14.07 8.53 -8.57
C LEU A 75 -12.56 8.54 -8.77
N VAL A 76 -12.07 8.44 -10.01
CA VAL A 76 -10.63 8.37 -10.31
C VAL A 76 -9.86 9.56 -9.73
N ASN A 77 -10.39 10.78 -9.79
CA ASN A 77 -9.70 11.97 -9.25
C ASN A 77 -9.56 11.92 -7.72
N ASP A 78 -10.59 11.44 -7.02
CA ASP A 78 -10.53 11.28 -5.56
C ASP A 78 -9.50 10.20 -5.19
N HIS A 79 -9.43 9.11 -5.96
CA HIS A 79 -8.44 8.04 -5.76
C HIS A 79 -7.01 8.53 -5.96
N LEU A 80 -6.76 9.37 -6.98
CA LEU A 80 -5.46 9.99 -7.22
C LEU A 80 -5.02 10.90 -6.06
N GLU A 81 -5.94 11.60 -5.42
CA GLU A 81 -5.59 12.44 -4.26
C GLU A 81 -5.16 11.59 -3.05
N LEU A 82 -5.74 10.39 -2.88
CA LEU A 82 -5.31 9.44 -1.85
C LEU A 82 -3.86 8.97 -2.10
N HIS A 83 -3.48 8.73 -3.36
CA HIS A 83 -2.09 8.41 -3.71
C HIS A 83 -1.14 9.57 -3.42
N ALA A 84 -1.56 10.80 -3.73
CA ALA A 84 -0.79 12.00 -3.42
C ALA A 84 -0.62 12.19 -1.91
N GLU A 85 -1.66 11.90 -1.11
CA GLU A 85 -1.60 11.92 0.35
C GLU A 85 -0.62 10.87 0.89
N TYR A 86 -0.67 9.64 0.37
CA TYR A 86 0.31 8.62 0.71
C TYR A 86 1.75 9.09 0.44
N ALA A 87 2.00 9.68 -0.74
CA ALA A 87 3.33 10.14 -1.12
C ALA A 87 3.87 11.21 -0.15
N ARG A 88 3.03 12.19 0.23
CA ARG A 88 3.38 13.23 1.22
C ARG A 88 3.68 12.65 2.60
N LYS A 89 2.87 11.69 3.06
CA LYS A 89 3.09 11.00 4.35
C LYS A 89 4.38 10.17 4.33
N MET A 90 4.63 9.46 3.23
CA MET A 90 5.84 8.66 3.05
C MET A 90 7.10 9.54 3.04
N GLU A 91 7.08 10.68 2.35
CA GLU A 91 8.19 11.63 2.36
C GLU A 91 8.48 12.14 3.77
N THR A 92 7.44 12.48 4.54
CA THR A 92 7.58 12.92 5.93
C THR A 92 8.24 11.83 6.79
N LEU A 93 7.84 10.57 6.63
CA LEU A 93 8.44 9.44 7.34
C LEU A 93 9.91 9.21 6.95
N LEU A 94 10.25 9.30 5.67
CA LEU A 94 11.63 9.16 5.18
C LEU A 94 12.56 10.26 5.72
N GLN A 95 12.03 11.44 6.04
CA GLN A 95 12.80 12.55 6.61
C GLN A 95 12.96 12.45 8.15
N SER A 96 12.17 11.62 8.83
CA SER A 96 12.12 11.54 10.30
C SER A 96 13.21 10.68 10.96
N ALA A 97 14.44 10.73 10.41
CA ALA A 97 15.54 9.78 10.61
C ALA A 97 16.06 9.55 12.05
N ASP A 98 15.54 10.23 13.07
CA ASP A 98 16.17 10.31 14.40
C ASP A 98 15.15 10.33 15.56
N GLN A 99 13.97 9.71 15.38
CA GLN A 99 12.95 9.64 16.44
C GLN A 99 12.88 8.24 17.04
N ASP A 100 12.96 8.15 18.36
CA ASP A 100 12.80 6.91 19.13
C ASP A 100 11.46 6.19 18.82
N ASP A 101 10.47 6.91 18.30
CA ASP A 101 9.15 6.41 17.92
C ASP A 101 8.98 6.11 16.41
N LEU A 102 10.04 6.26 15.60
CA LEU A 102 9.99 6.04 14.15
C LEU A 102 9.46 4.65 13.78
N ARG A 103 9.83 3.64 14.59
CA ARG A 103 9.36 2.26 14.43
C ARG A 103 7.83 2.17 14.54
N GLU A 104 7.25 2.79 15.57
CA GLU A 104 5.82 2.76 15.84
C GLU A 104 5.06 3.52 14.77
N LYS A 105 5.54 4.72 14.41
CA LYS A 105 4.97 5.53 13.31
C LYS A 105 4.92 4.79 11.98
N ILE A 106 6.01 4.11 11.62
CA ILE A 106 6.06 3.30 10.38
C ILE A 106 5.04 2.17 10.45
N TYR A 107 4.99 1.46 11.58
CA TYR A 107 4.05 0.37 11.78
C TYR A 107 2.60 0.83 11.63
N GLU A 108 2.23 1.89 12.36
CA GLU A 108 0.88 2.47 12.33
C GLU A 108 0.51 2.95 10.93
N PHE A 109 1.42 3.67 10.27
CA PHE A 109 1.20 4.17 8.92
C PHE A 109 0.95 3.03 7.92
N LEU A 110 1.79 2.00 7.91
CA LEU A 110 1.65 0.89 6.95
C LEU A 110 0.38 0.07 7.20
N MET A 111 0.03 -0.17 8.47
CA MET A 111 -1.20 -0.88 8.83
C MET A 111 -2.45 -0.07 8.49
N GLN A 112 -2.45 1.23 8.80
CA GLN A 112 -3.54 2.13 8.47
C GLN A 112 -3.69 2.27 6.96
N TRP A 113 -2.59 2.39 6.22
CA TRP A 113 -2.65 2.47 4.76
C TRP A 113 -3.16 1.17 4.16
N PHE A 114 -2.70 0.00 4.61
CA PHE A 114 -3.24 -1.29 4.16
C PHE A 114 -4.77 -1.39 4.41
N ASP A 115 -5.22 -1.07 5.62
CA ASP A 115 -6.65 -1.17 5.97
C ASP A 115 -7.52 -0.12 5.27
N GLN A 116 -7.07 1.13 5.22
CA GLN A 116 -7.90 2.22 4.73
C GLN A 116 -7.80 2.39 3.22
N HIS A 117 -6.66 2.10 2.59
CA HIS A 117 -6.51 2.22 1.15
C HIS A 117 -6.83 0.88 0.48
N ILE A 118 -5.99 -0.14 0.67
CA ILE A 118 -6.12 -1.41 -0.05
C ILE A 118 -7.43 -2.13 0.29
N LEU A 119 -7.83 -2.18 1.55
CA LEU A 119 -9.04 -2.92 1.95
C LEU A 119 -10.35 -2.12 1.84
N LYS A 120 -10.29 -0.81 1.57
CA LYS A 120 -11.50 0.02 1.47
C LYS A 120 -11.59 0.81 0.19
N GLU A 121 -10.63 1.68 -0.08
CA GLU A 121 -10.65 2.56 -1.25
C GLU A 121 -10.52 1.74 -2.54
N ASP A 122 -9.58 0.81 -2.58
CA ASP A 122 -9.36 -0.04 -3.76
C ASP A 122 -10.55 -0.97 -4.03
N MET A 123 -11.19 -1.43 -2.95
CA MET A 123 -12.37 -2.28 -3.06
C MET A 123 -13.59 -1.56 -3.64
N LYS A 124 -13.62 -0.21 -3.65
CA LYS A 124 -14.74 0.56 -4.23
C LYS A 124 -14.82 0.43 -5.74
N TYR A 125 -13.70 0.23 -6.44
CA TYR A 125 -13.72 0.06 -7.89
C TYR A 125 -13.95 -1.38 -8.34
N LYS A 126 -13.89 -2.36 -7.43
CA LYS A 126 -14.10 -3.79 -7.75
C LYS A 126 -15.36 -4.07 -8.58
N PRO A 127 -16.55 -3.51 -8.28
CA PRO A 127 -17.74 -3.76 -9.09
C PRO A 127 -17.57 -3.34 -10.56
N HIS A 128 -16.80 -2.27 -10.79
CA HIS A 128 -16.53 -1.76 -12.14
C HIS A 128 -15.49 -2.59 -12.90
N MET A 129 -14.68 -3.40 -12.21
CA MET A 129 -13.71 -4.31 -12.85
C MET A 129 -14.39 -5.53 -13.48
N MET A 130 -15.56 -5.92 -12.98
CA MET A 130 -16.33 -7.07 -13.46
C MET A 130 -17.22 -6.74 -14.68
N ASP A 131 -17.41 -5.45 -14.98
CA ASP A 131 -18.32 -4.97 -16.04
C ASP A 131 -17.74 -5.04 -17.47
N LYS A 132 -16.51 -5.54 -17.67
CA LYS A 132 -15.87 -5.65 -19.00
C LYS A 132 -15.81 -7.06 -19.60
N GLU A 133 -16.65 -8.00 -19.14
CA GLU A 133 -17.00 -9.16 -19.97
C GLU A 133 -18.11 -8.77 -20.98
N VAL A 134 -17.73 -8.10 -22.06
CA VAL A 134 -18.50 -8.04 -23.32
C VAL A 134 -17.57 -8.27 -24.50
#